data_AF-A0A1Y1MKK4-F1
#
_entry.id   AF-A0A1Y1MKK4-F1
#
_cell.length_a   1.000
_cell.length_b   1.000
_cell.length_c   1.000
_cell.angle_alpha   90.00
_cell.angle_beta   90.00
_cell.angle_gamma   90.00
#
_symmetry.space_group_name_H-M   'P 1'
#
loop_
_entity.id
_entity.type
_entity.pdbx_description
1 polymer ?
#
loop_
_entity_poly.entity_id
_entity_poly.type
_entity_poly.pdbx_seq_one_letter_code
_entity_poly.pdbx_strand_id
1 'polypeptide(L)'
;EALRKVEAVFSCLRSKYVYLTAQEHDRITADTQAVTHAAFLSMGKAWHANSQFPWELSRYVGGIENVKINTMLRIYGQKWHVYAGLAILNPEARKQVAQYAESVTALYKLMLKGDLDGLRVRVYNARDKVFGSASNWGAR
;
A
#
# COMPACT_ATOMS: atom_id res chain seq x y z
N GLU A 1 11.69 18.88 27.39
CA GLU A 1 10.71 19.98 27.45
C GLU A 1 9.84 20.09 26.19
N ALA A 2 10.43 20.13 24.98
CA ALA A 2 9.69 20.25 23.72
C ALA A 2 8.61 19.16 23.49
N LEU A 3 8.93 17.88 23.76
CA LEU A 3 7.98 16.78 23.60
C LEU A 3 6.70 16.96 24.42
N ARG A 4 6.82 17.36 25.69
CA ARG A 4 5.66 17.60 26.57
C ARG A 4 4.78 18.74 26.10
N LYS A 5 5.37 19.78 25.51
CA LYS A 5 4.60 20.89 24.88
C LYS A 5 3.80 20.37 23.70
N VAL A 6 4.41 19.54 22.84
CA VAL A 6 3.74 18.93 21.69
C VAL A 6 2.60 18.01 22.14
N GLU A 7 2.82 17.18 23.16
CA GLU A 7 1.78 16.32 23.75
C GLU A 7 0.62 17.14 24.30
N ALA A 8 0.90 18.19 25.07
CA ALA A 8 -0.14 19.07 25.61
C ALA A 8 -0.99 19.71 24.50
N VAL A 9 -0.36 20.21 23.43
CA VAL A 9 -1.08 20.79 22.28
C VAL A 9 -1.97 19.74 21.60
N PHE A 10 -1.46 18.52 21.36
CA PHE A 10 -2.25 17.48 20.71
C PHE A 10 -3.32 16.84 21.60
N SER A 11 -3.26 17.05 22.92
CA SER A 11 -4.19 16.44 23.87
C SER A 11 -5.64 16.90 23.66
N CYS A 12 -5.84 18.14 23.18
CA CYS A 12 -7.16 18.67 22.88
C CYS A 12 -7.84 17.95 21.71
N LEU A 13 -7.06 17.32 20.82
CA LEU A 13 -7.56 16.51 19.70
C LEU A 13 -7.86 15.05 20.11
N ARG A 14 -7.60 14.69 21.38
CA ARG A 14 -7.70 13.31 21.89
C ARG A 14 -6.85 12.31 21.09
N SER A 15 -5.69 12.75 20.63
CA SER A 15 -4.76 11.96 19.84
C SER A 15 -4.20 10.76 20.62
N LYS A 16 -3.98 9.64 19.93
CA LYS A 16 -3.21 8.51 20.46
C LYS A 16 -1.73 8.70 20.10
N TYR A 17 -0.86 8.70 21.10
CA TYR A 17 0.59 8.83 20.89
C TYR A 17 1.23 7.46 20.70
N VAL A 18 2.14 7.38 19.72
CA VAL A 18 3.04 6.25 19.51
C VAL A 18 4.44 6.84 19.40
N TYR A 19 5.34 6.36 20.24
CA TYR A 19 6.72 6.85 20.28
C TYR A 19 7.60 5.91 19.46
N LEU A 20 8.29 6.48 18.47
CA LEU A 20 9.15 5.78 17.55
C LEU A 20 10.48 6.52 17.46
N THR A 21 11.56 5.79 17.20
CA THR A 21 12.77 6.40 16.68
C THR A 21 12.52 6.94 15.26
N ALA A 22 13.33 7.91 14.82
CA ALA A 22 13.22 8.45 13.46
C ALA A 22 13.35 7.34 12.39
N GLN A 23 14.23 6.37 12.63
CA GLN A 23 14.42 5.24 11.71
C GLN A 23 13.20 4.32 11.64
N GLU A 24 12.59 3.99 12.78
CA GLU A 24 11.37 3.17 12.80
C GLU A 24 10.21 3.90 12.12
N HIS A 25 10.05 5.20 12.39
CA HIS A 25 9.08 6.04 11.72
C HIS A 25 9.25 6.00 10.20
N ASP A 26 10.46 6.21 9.70
CA ASP A 26 10.73 6.26 8.26
C ASP A 26 10.52 4.90 7.60
N ARG A 27 10.91 3.81 8.27
CA ARG A 27 10.68 2.45 7.80
C ARG A 27 9.18 2.11 7.70
N ILE A 28 8.39 2.45 8.73
CA ILE A 28 6.94 2.22 8.74
C ILE A 28 6.25 3.09 7.69
N THR A 29 6.68 4.35 7.55
CA THR A 29 6.12 5.30 6.58
C THR A 29 6.42 4.87 5.13
N ALA A 30 7.61 4.34 4.87
CA ALA A 30 7.97 3.77 3.58
C ALA A 30 7.01 2.64 3.16
N ASP A 31 6.69 1.73 4.08
CA ASP A 31 5.79 0.61 3.83
C ASP A 31 4.33 1.06 3.70
N THR A 32 3.81 1.74 4.73
CA THR A 32 2.39 2.08 4.84
C THR A 32 1.95 3.19 3.88
N GLN A 33 2.83 4.14 3.56
CA GLN A 33 2.50 5.27 2.68
C GLN A 33 3.14 5.10 1.30
N ALA A 34 4.47 5.02 1.21
CA ALA A 34 5.15 5.11 -0.08
C ALA A 34 4.81 3.93 -1.00
N VAL A 35 4.86 2.68 -0.50
CA VAL A 35 4.48 1.50 -1.30
C VAL A 35 3.00 1.49 -1.63
N THR A 36 2.13 1.82 -0.66
CA THR A 36 0.68 1.93 -0.91
C THR A 36 0.38 2.92 -2.03
N HIS A 37 1.01 4.10 -2.01
CA HIS A 37 0.89 5.07 -3.08
C HIS A 37 1.39 4.51 -4.42
N ALA A 38 2.57 3.87 -4.44
CA ALA A 38 3.11 3.27 -5.66
C ALA A 38 2.17 2.22 -6.27
N ALA A 39 1.52 1.39 -5.44
CA ALA A 39 0.57 0.39 -5.89
C ALA A 39 -0.69 1.00 -6.54
N PHE A 40 -1.33 1.97 -5.89
CA PHE A 40 -2.54 2.62 -6.43
C PHE A 40 -2.24 3.54 -7.62
N LEU A 41 -1.10 4.23 -7.63
CA LEU A 41 -0.65 5.01 -8.80
C LEU A 41 -0.39 4.10 -10.01
N SER A 42 0.20 2.93 -9.78
CA SER A 42 0.41 1.94 -10.84
C SER A 42 -0.91 1.43 -11.42
N MET A 43 -1.93 1.23 -10.58
CA MET A 43 -3.29 0.84 -11.01
C MET A 43 -3.93 1.91 -11.90
N GLY A 44 -3.93 3.18 -11.48
CA GLY A 44 -4.46 4.28 -12.29
C GLY A 44 -3.70 4.46 -13.61
N LYS A 45 -2.36 4.30 -13.59
CA LYS A 45 -1.54 4.36 -14.80
C LYS A 45 -1.87 3.23 -15.77
N ALA A 46 -2.15 2.02 -15.29
CA ALA A 46 -2.54 0.89 -16.13
C ALA A 46 -3.89 1.13 -16.83
N TRP A 47 -4.90 1.64 -16.10
CA TRP A 47 -6.19 1.99 -16.69
C TRP A 47 -6.09 3.08 -17.76
N HIS A 48 -5.32 4.14 -17.45
CA HIS A 48 -5.04 5.19 -18.43
C HIS A 48 -4.29 4.65 -19.66
N ALA A 49 -3.28 3.79 -19.47
CA ALA A 49 -2.50 3.23 -20.58
C ALA A 49 -3.34 2.34 -21.49
N ASN A 50 -4.30 1.61 -20.92
CA ASN A 50 -5.20 0.73 -21.67
C ASN A 50 -6.43 1.45 -22.24
N SER A 51 -6.62 2.75 -21.96
CA SER A 51 -7.86 3.50 -22.27
C SER A 51 -9.12 2.76 -21.80
N GLN A 52 -9.04 2.14 -20.62
CA GLN A 52 -10.13 1.36 -20.02
C GLN A 52 -10.36 1.84 -18.60
N PHE A 53 -11.48 2.52 -18.40
CA PHE A 53 -11.80 3.16 -17.14
C PHE A 53 -12.84 2.34 -16.36
N PRO A 54 -12.60 2.06 -15.06
CA PRO A 54 -13.50 1.22 -14.28
C PRO A 54 -14.93 1.72 -14.17
N TRP A 55 -15.15 3.03 -14.24
CA TRP A 55 -16.47 3.66 -14.18
C TRP A 55 -17.24 3.64 -15.50
N GLU A 56 -16.57 3.35 -16.62
CA GLU A 56 -17.20 3.20 -17.94
C GLU A 56 -17.60 1.75 -18.23
N LEU A 57 -17.11 0.80 -17.43
CA LEU A 57 -17.27 -0.63 -17.64
C LEU A 57 -18.16 -1.23 -16.55
N SER A 58 -19.15 -2.05 -16.93
CA SER A 58 -19.99 -2.79 -15.98
C SER A 58 -19.26 -3.92 -15.24
N ARG A 59 -17.99 -4.18 -15.58
CA ARG A 59 -17.20 -5.31 -15.07
C ARG A 59 -16.79 -5.16 -13.60
N TYR A 60 -16.68 -3.93 -13.09
CA TYR A 60 -16.11 -3.65 -11.76
C TYR A 60 -17.13 -2.99 -10.82
N VAL A 61 -18.39 -3.44 -10.86
CA VAL A 61 -19.46 -2.84 -10.06
C VAL A 61 -19.53 -3.49 -8.67
N GLY A 62 -19.25 -2.70 -7.63
CA GLY A 62 -19.57 -3.04 -6.23
C GLY A 62 -18.41 -3.60 -5.40
N GLY A 63 -18.65 -3.70 -4.09
CA GLY A 63 -17.75 -4.34 -3.14
C GLY A 63 -16.35 -3.74 -3.06
N ILE A 64 -15.33 -4.60 -3.05
CA ILE A 64 -13.92 -4.24 -2.90
C ILE A 64 -13.35 -3.47 -4.10
N GLU A 65 -13.91 -3.66 -5.29
CA GLU A 65 -13.46 -2.94 -6.49
C GLU A 65 -13.78 -1.45 -6.40
N ASN A 66 -14.95 -1.07 -5.88
CA ASN A 66 -15.28 0.33 -5.60
C ASN A 66 -14.30 0.95 -4.60
N VAL A 67 -13.90 0.22 -3.56
CA VAL A 67 -12.91 0.69 -2.59
C VAL A 67 -11.58 0.96 -3.30
N LYS A 68 -11.10 0.03 -4.13
CA LYS A 68 -9.84 0.19 -4.89
C LYS A 68 -9.87 1.41 -5.81
N ILE A 69 -10.97 1.59 -6.56
CA ILE A 69 -11.15 2.73 -7.48
C ILE A 69 -11.18 4.05 -6.70
N ASN A 70 -11.97 4.13 -5.63
CA ASN A 70 -12.08 5.34 -4.82
C ASN A 70 -10.77 5.70 -4.11
N THR A 71 -10.04 4.71 -3.58
CA THR A 71 -8.73 4.94 -2.98
C THR A 71 -7.72 5.42 -4.02
N MET A 72 -7.71 4.82 -5.21
CA MET A 72 -6.87 5.28 -6.33
C MET A 72 -7.18 6.73 -6.69
N LEU A 73 -8.45 7.07 -6.95
CA LEU A 73 -8.87 8.44 -7.30
C LEU A 73 -8.50 9.44 -6.19
N ARG A 74 -8.69 9.05 -4.92
CA ARG A 74 -8.32 9.89 -3.78
C ARG A 74 -6.82 10.20 -3.77
N ILE A 75 -5.97 9.23 -4.09
CA ILE A 75 -4.51 9.40 -4.16
C ILE A 75 -4.12 10.31 -5.33
N TYR A 76 -4.71 10.11 -6.51
CA TYR A 76 -4.47 10.96 -7.68
C TYR A 76 -4.92 12.41 -7.49
N GLY A 77 -5.97 12.63 -6.70
CA GLY A 77 -6.48 13.97 -6.39
C GLY A 77 -5.62 14.77 -5.40
N GLN A 78 -4.56 14.19 -4.83
CA GLN A 78 -3.69 14.93 -3.90
C GLN A 78 -2.54 15.66 -4.60
N LYS A 79 -1.88 16.57 -3.87
CA LYS A 79 -0.71 17.33 -4.35
C LYS A 79 0.48 16.40 -4.59
N TRP A 80 0.74 16.05 -5.85
CA TRP A 80 1.77 15.09 -6.25
C TRP A 80 3.18 15.40 -5.68
N HIS A 81 3.56 16.67 -5.62
CA HIS A 81 4.89 17.10 -5.18
C HIS A 81 5.18 16.77 -3.70
N VAL A 82 4.15 16.72 -2.85
CA VAL A 82 4.29 16.34 -1.43
C VAL A 82 4.71 14.88 -1.30
N TYR A 83 4.05 14.00 -2.07
CA TYR A 83 4.31 12.56 -2.03
C TYR A 83 5.57 12.16 -2.79
N ALA A 84 5.90 12.89 -3.87
CA ALA A 84 7.19 12.76 -4.53
C ALA A 84 8.34 13.07 -3.55
N GLY A 85 8.21 14.14 -2.76
CA GLY A 85 9.16 14.48 -1.70
C GLY A 85 9.33 13.35 -0.69
N LEU A 86 8.23 12.77 -0.19
CA LEU A 86 8.29 11.63 0.73
C LEU A 86 9.02 10.42 0.14
N ALA A 87 8.70 10.06 -1.11
CA ALA A 87 9.30 8.90 -1.77
C ALA A 87 10.79 9.11 -2.10
N ILE A 88 11.21 10.34 -2.41
CA ILE A 88 12.59 10.68 -2.76
C ILE A 88 13.46 10.83 -1.52
N LEU A 89 12.95 11.48 -0.47
CA LEU A 89 13.74 11.84 0.71
C LEU A 89 13.89 10.68 1.71
N ASN A 90 13.01 9.68 1.67
CA ASN A 90 13.08 8.51 2.55
C ASN A 90 13.84 7.36 1.86
N PRO A 91 15.07 7.00 2.29
CA PRO A 91 15.85 5.93 1.68
C PRO A 91 15.17 4.55 1.78
N GLU A 92 14.38 4.30 2.82
CA GLU A 92 13.63 3.06 2.99
C GLU A 92 12.49 2.94 1.95
N ALA A 93 11.91 4.07 1.52
CA ALA A 93 10.87 4.07 0.49
C ALA A 93 11.39 3.50 -0.83
N ARG A 94 12.61 3.86 -1.24
CA ARG A 94 13.23 3.33 -2.46
C ARG A 94 13.40 1.80 -2.39
N LYS A 95 13.85 1.28 -1.25
CA LYS A 95 14.03 -0.18 -1.05
C LYS A 95 12.70 -0.91 -1.13
N GLN A 96 11.69 -0.38 -0.45
CA GLN A 96 10.36 -1.01 -0.39
C GLN A 96 9.65 -0.97 -1.75
N VAL A 97 9.73 0.14 -2.48
CA VAL A 97 9.17 0.25 -3.84
C VAL A 97 9.89 -0.71 -4.81
N ALA A 98 11.21 -0.86 -4.71
CA ALA A 98 11.95 -1.83 -5.51
C ALA A 98 11.51 -3.27 -5.20
N GLN A 99 11.41 -3.62 -3.91
CA GLN A 99 10.93 -4.94 -3.48
C GLN A 99 9.49 -5.22 -3.95
N TYR A 100 8.63 -4.21 -3.95
CA TYR A 100 7.28 -4.30 -4.49
C TYR A 100 7.30 -4.61 -6.00
N ALA A 101 8.10 -3.87 -6.78
CA ALA A 101 8.24 -4.10 -8.22
C ALA A 101 8.76 -5.51 -8.54
N GLU A 102 9.76 -6.00 -7.79
CA GLU A 102 10.24 -7.38 -7.89
C GLU A 102 9.15 -8.40 -7.57
N SER A 103 8.38 -8.17 -6.52
CA SER A 103 7.32 -9.08 -6.07
C SER A 103 6.19 -9.20 -7.10
N VAL A 104 5.74 -8.07 -7.66
CA VAL A 104 4.72 -8.04 -8.71
C VAL A 104 5.26 -8.68 -10.00
N THR A 105 6.53 -8.43 -10.35
CA THR A 105 7.17 -9.07 -11.50
C THR A 105 7.24 -10.59 -11.34
N ALA A 106 7.56 -11.08 -10.15
CA ALA A 106 7.59 -12.52 -9.87
C ALA A 106 6.19 -13.15 -10.01
N LEU A 107 5.14 -12.48 -9.51
CA LEU A 107 3.76 -12.94 -9.70
C LEU A 107 3.39 -12.97 -11.18
N TYR A 108 3.73 -11.93 -11.93
CA TYR A 108 3.47 -11.85 -13.37
C TYR A 108 4.18 -12.97 -14.15
N LYS A 109 5.44 -13.29 -13.80
CA LYS A 109 6.17 -14.41 -14.40
C LYS A 109 5.50 -15.76 -14.19
N LEU A 110 4.89 -16.00 -13.01
CA LEU A 110 4.12 -17.23 -12.75
C LEU A 110 2.87 -17.29 -13.63
N MET A 111 2.16 -16.17 -13.76
CA MET A 111 0.98 -16.06 -14.64
C MET A 111 1.32 -16.33 -16.11
N LEU A 112 2.43 -15.78 -16.61
CA LEU A 112 2.88 -15.99 -17.99
C LEU A 112 3.22 -17.46 -18.30
N LYS A 113 3.74 -18.19 -17.32
CA LYS A 113 4.04 -19.62 -17.45
C LYS A 113 2.82 -20.52 -17.29
N GLY A 114 1.68 -19.98 -16.85
CA GLY A 114 0.50 -20.76 -16.49
C GLY A 114 0.66 -21.59 -15.21
N ASP A 115 1.65 -21.26 -14.35
CA ASP A 115 1.93 -21.98 -13.11
C ASP A 115 0.98 -21.54 -11.99
N LEU A 116 -0.22 -22.12 -12.00
CA LEU A 116 -1.29 -21.79 -11.07
C LEU A 116 -0.97 -22.27 -9.64
N ASP A 117 -0.33 -23.43 -9.51
CA ASP A 117 0.03 -23.98 -8.20
C ASP A 117 1.14 -23.16 -7.53
N GLY A 118 2.18 -22.79 -8.27
CA GLY A 118 3.24 -21.90 -7.79
C GLY A 118 2.70 -20.52 -7.41
N LEU A 119 1.76 -19.98 -8.21
CA LEU A 119 1.07 -18.72 -7.88
C LEU A 119 0.28 -18.83 -6.58
N ARG A 120 -0.50 -19.90 -6.41
CA ARG A 120 -1.33 -20.14 -5.22
C ARG A 120 -0.47 -20.30 -3.97
N VAL A 121 0.60 -21.10 -4.04
CA VAL A 121 1.54 -21.30 -2.93
C VAL A 121 2.16 -19.96 -2.52
N ARG A 122 2.64 -19.16 -3.47
CA ARG A 122 3.24 -17.86 -3.17
C ARG A 122 2.26 -16.91 -2.48
N VAL A 123 1.03 -16.81 -2.99
CA VAL A 123 0.00 -15.92 -2.44
C VAL A 123 -0.42 -16.37 -1.05
N TYR A 124 -0.64 -17.67 -0.81
CA TYR A 124 -1.03 -18.16 0.51
C TYR A 124 0.11 -18.07 1.54
N ASN A 125 1.35 -18.30 1.14
CA ASN A 125 2.49 -18.06 2.03
C ASN A 125 2.58 -16.58 2.45
N ALA A 126 2.30 -15.65 1.52
CA ALA A 126 2.24 -14.23 1.85
C ALA A 126 1.07 -13.90 2.79
N ARG A 127 -0.13 -14.47 2.53
CA ARG A 127 -1.29 -14.35 3.42
C ARG A 127 -0.94 -14.80 4.83
N ASP A 128 -0.38 -16.00 4.97
CA ASP A 128 -0.09 -16.60 6.28
C ASP A 128 0.98 -15.82 7.05
N LYS A 129 1.93 -15.21 6.33
CA LYS A 129 2.94 -14.34 6.94
C LYS A 129 2.38 -13.01 7.45
N VAL A 130 1.38 -12.45 6.77
CA VAL A 130 0.77 -11.15 7.13
C VAL A 130 -0.35 -11.30 8.16
N PHE A 131 -1.25 -12.26 7.94
CA PHE A 131 -2.47 -12.42 8.74
C PHE A 131 -2.37 -13.56 9.77
N GLY A 132 -1.39 -14.45 9.64
CA GLY A 132 -1.33 -15.72 10.38
C GLY A 132 -2.04 -16.86 9.66
N SER A 133 -1.90 -18.09 10.18
CA SER A 133 -2.57 -19.28 9.64
C SER A 133 -4.10 -19.13 9.67
N ALA A 134 -4.76 -19.65 8.64
CA ALA A 134 -6.23 -19.66 8.53
C ALA A 134 -6.93 -20.33 9.73
N SER A 135 -6.26 -21.26 10.42
CA SER A 135 -6.76 -21.88 11.66
C SER A 135 -7.03 -20.86 12.78
N ASN A 136 -6.33 -19.73 12.75
CA ASN A 136 -6.37 -18.73 13.82
C ASN A 136 -7.40 -17.62 13.55
N TRP A 137 -8.14 -17.69 12.43
CA TRP A 137 -9.01 -16.59 12.02
C TRP A 137 -10.35 -16.56 12.75
N GLY A 138 -10.88 -17.73 13.16
CA GLY A 138 -12.10 -17.82 13.98
C GLY A 138 -11.90 -17.47 15.46
N ALA A 139 -10.67 -17.27 15.89
CA ALA A 139 -10.32 -16.94 17.29
C ALA A 139 -9.96 -15.46 17.49
N ARG A 140 -10.11 -14.62 16.45
CA ARG A 140 -9.80 -13.17 16.49
C ARG A 140 -11.07 -12.33 16.45
#